data_AF-A0A954QSE0-F1
#
_entry.id   AF-A0A954QSE0-F1
#
_cell.length_a   1.000
_cell.length_b   1.000
_cell.length_c   1.000
_cell.angle_alpha   90.00
_cell.angle_beta   90.00
_cell.angle_gamma   90.00
#
_symmetry.space_group_name_H-M   'P 1'
#
loop_
_entity.id
_entity.type
_entity.pdbx_description
1 polymer ?
#
loop_
_entity_poly.entity_id
_entity_poly.type
_entity_poly.pdbx_seq_one_letter_code
_entity_poly.pdbx_strand_id
1 'polypeptide(L)' 'IGETDPEGSKLDYEQGITVADIHASLLHRLGIKPEHELMTPIGRPMKLSDGRVVV' A
#
# COMPACT_ATOMS: atom_id res chain seq x y z
N ILE A 1 1.46 11.00 -23.05
CA ILE A 1 0.79 11.12 -21.72
C ILE A 1 -0.13 9.92 -21.59
N GLY A 2 0.02 9.14 -20.52
CA GLY A 2 -0.56 7.80 -20.38
C GLY A 2 -2.05 7.76 -20.71
N GLU A 3 -2.41 6.89 -21.64
CA GLU A 3 -3.78 6.74 -22.11
C GLU A 3 -4.61 6.03 -21.02
N THR A 4 -5.68 6.70 -20.61
CA THR A 4 -6.70 6.18 -19.70
C THR A 4 -7.71 5.39 -20.53
N ASP A 5 -8.07 4.21 -20.05
CA ASP A 5 -9.10 3.31 -20.60
C ASP A 5 -10.31 4.09 -21.19
N PRO A 6 -10.69 3.85 -22.47
CA PRO A 6 -11.81 4.52 -23.13
C PRO A 6 -13.19 4.27 -22.49
N GLU A 7 -13.40 3.10 -21.89
CA GLU A 7 -14.60 2.74 -21.14
C GLU A 7 -14.45 3.08 -19.66
N GLY A 8 -13.20 3.14 -19.19
CA GLY A 8 -12.79 3.74 -17.93
C GLY A 8 -13.75 3.42 -16.81
N SER A 9 -13.96 2.13 -16.50
CA SER A 9 -14.65 1.70 -15.28
C SER A 9 -13.77 2.05 -14.09
N LYS A 10 -13.65 3.35 -13.83
CA LYS A 10 -13.09 3.92 -12.62
C LYS A 10 -13.97 3.37 -11.52
N LEU A 11 -13.42 2.52 -10.66
CA LEU A 11 -13.96 2.48 -9.31
C LEU A 11 -13.98 3.93 -8.84
N ASP A 12 -15.06 4.35 -8.20
CA ASP A 12 -15.04 5.58 -7.45
C ASP A 12 -13.80 5.55 -6.57
N TYR A 13 -12.98 6.59 -6.64
CA TYR A 13 -11.69 6.63 -5.93
C TYR A 13 -11.86 6.31 -4.44
N GLU A 14 -13.03 6.66 -3.87
CA GLU A 14 -13.43 6.36 -2.49
C GLU A 14 -13.68 4.87 -2.22
N GLN A 15 -13.96 4.07 -3.24
CA GLN A 15 -14.13 2.62 -3.18
C GLN A 15 -12.83 1.86 -3.49
N GLY A 16 -11.78 2.57 -3.91
CA GLY A 16 -10.49 1.98 -4.25
C GLY A 16 -9.71 1.51 -3.03
N ILE A 17 -8.99 0.39 -3.17
CA ILE A 17 -7.99 -0.04 -2.19
C ILE A 17 -6.72 0.79 -2.41
N THR A 18 -6.15 1.36 -1.34
CA THR A 18 -4.92 2.13 -1.47
C THR A 18 -3.71 1.22 -1.71
N VAL A 19 -2.68 1.72 -2.40
CA VAL A 19 -1.43 0.97 -2.60
C VAL A 19 -0.82 0.56 -1.25
N ALA A 20 -0.95 1.41 -0.23
CA ALA A 20 -0.48 1.11 1.12
C ALA A 20 -1.20 -0.11 1.73
N ASP A 21 -2.52 -0.22 1.54
CA ASP A 21 -3.32 -1.35 2.03
C ASP A 21 -2.95 -2.65 1.31
N ILE A 22 -2.65 -2.58 0.01
CA ILE A 22 -2.15 -3.73 -0.76
C ILE A 22 -0.83 -4.22 -0.18
N HIS A 23 0.14 -3.33 0.04
CA HIS A 23 1.42 -3.69 0.63
C HIS A 23 1.28 -4.23 2.06
N ALA A 24 0.42 -3.64 2.89
CA ALA A 24 0.17 -4.12 4.25
C ALA A 24 -0.41 -5.54 4.24
N SER A 25 -1.33 -5.84 3.33
CA SER A 25 -1.93 -7.16 3.17
C SER A 25 -0.92 -8.21 2.70
N LEU A 26 -0.07 -7.86 1.73
CA LEU A 26 1.01 -8.72 1.27
C LEU A 26 1.99 -9.07 2.39
N LEU A 27 2.47 -8.06 3.13
CA LEU A 27 3.38 -8.25 4.26
C LEU A 27 2.76 -9.15 5.33
N HIS A 28 1.50 -8.90 5.68
CA HIS A 28 0.76 -9.70 6.65
C HIS A 28 0.65 -11.18 6.21
N ARG A 29 0.33 -11.44 4.93
CA ARG A 29 0.25 -12.81 4.38
C ARG A 29 1.58 -13.55 4.43
N LEU A 30 2.70 -12.83 4.38
CA LEU A 30 4.05 -13.38 4.51
C LEU A 30 4.49 -13.52 5.98
N GLY A 31 3.62 -13.20 6.96
CA GLY A 31 3.97 -13.21 8.38
C GLY A 31 4.84 -12.05 8.83
N ILE A 32 4.97 -11.01 7.98
CA ILE A 32 5.75 -9.80 8.28
C ILE A 32 4.80 -8.74 8.82
N LYS A 33 5.19 -8.09 9.93
CA LYS A 33 4.40 -7.01 10.52
C LYS A 33 4.54 -5.74 9.66
N PRO A 34 3.45 -5.19 9.08
CA PRO A 34 3.53 -3.98 8.25
C PRO A 34 4.00 -2.74 9.02
N GLU A 35 3.70 -2.68 10.31
CA GLU A 35 4.10 -1.62 11.23
C GLU A 35 5.58 -1.67 11.66
N HIS A 36 6.33 -2.70 11.22
CA HIS A 36 7.74 -2.81 11.55
C HIS A 36 8.51 -1.61 10.98
N GLU A 37 9.30 -0.97 11.85
CA GLU A 37 10.11 0.19 11.48
C GLU A 37 11.53 -0.23 11.10
N LEU A 38 11.97 0.25 9.94
CA LEU A 38 13.34 0.17 9.48
C LEU A 38 14.05 1.49 9.75
N MET A 39 15.30 1.39 10.20
CA MET A 39 16.16 2.56 10.30
C MET A 39 16.76 2.85 8.92
N THR A 40 16.43 4.02 8.36
CA THR A 40 17.02 4.45 7.09
C THR A 40 18.49 4.86 7.28
N PRO A 41 19.31 4.88 6.21
CA PRO A 41 20.72 5.30 6.30
C PRO A 41 20.93 6.72 6.85
N ILE A 42 19.92 7.58 6.78
CA ILE A 42 19.94 8.94 7.34
C ILE A 42 19.41 9.03 8.78
N GLY A 43 19.19 7.89 9.45
CA GLY A 43 18.75 7.84 10.84
C GLY A 43 17.28 8.20 11.06
N ARG A 44 16.43 8.12 10.03
CA ARG A 44 14.98 8.31 10.17
C ARG A 44 14.27 6.96 10.21
N PRO A 45 13.39 6.70 11.19
CA PRO A 45 12.56 5.51 11.17
C PRO A 45 11.54 5.59 10.02
N MET A 46 11.30 4.46 9.37
CA MET A 46 10.32 4.31 8.30
C MET A 46 9.61 2.97 8.47
N LYS A 47 8.28 2.97 8.51
CA LYS A 47 7.49 1.73 8.52
C LYS A 47 7.52 1.06 7.16
N LEU A 48 7.32 -0.26 7.15
CA LEU A 48 7.16 -1.02 5.89
C LEU A 48 5.89 -0.63 5.13
N SER A 49 4.77 -0.39 5.84
CA SER A 49 3.56 0.21 5.27
C SER A 49 2.72 0.92 6.35
N ASP A 50 2.09 2.04 5.99
CA ASP A 50 1.07 2.72 6.81
C ASP A 50 -0.37 2.28 6.45
N GLY A 51 -0.51 1.33 5.52
CA GLY A 51 -1.81 0.79 5.12
C GLY A 51 -2.41 -0.17 6.15
N ARG A 52 -3.68 -0.49 5.95
CA ARG A 52 -4.44 -1.49 6.70
C ARG A 52 -4.50 -2.78 5.92
N VAL A 53 -4.52 -3.89 6.65
CA VAL A 53 -4.70 -5.21 6.06
C VAL A 53 -6.13 -5.34 5.54
N VAL A 54 -6.26 -5.65 4.25
CA VAL A 54 -7.51 -5.86 3.51
C VAL A 54 -7.51 -7.28 2.95
N VAL A 55 -7.79 -8.26 3.80
CA VAL A 55 -7.98 -9.68 3.41
C VAL A 55 -9.19 -10.29 4.09
#